data_AF-A0A1Y0ENF4-F1
#
_entry.id   AF-A0A1Y0ENF4-F1
#
_cell.length_a   1.000
_cell.length_b   1.000
_cell.length_c   1.000
_cell.angle_alpha   90.00
_cell.angle_beta   90.00
_cell.angle_gamma   90.00
#
_symmetry.space_group_name_H-M   'P 1'
#
loop_
_entity.id
_entity.type
_entity.pdbx_description
1 polymer ?
#
loop_
_entity_poly.entity_id
_entity_poly.type
_entity_poly.pdbx_seq_one_letter_code
_entity_poly.pdbx_strand_id
1 'polypeptide(L)'
;MPRTDSHRHDIQIGEDAWIAHLDVSGREHTAVPIDDALQRASDLWNALETLCDAGCCGVDAFDFAPDSVRQAAATLDRRQLAAALHAMHQTIEALPVSVVVSQRLNFVGDKRTVLALLAHLHRHVQPT
;
A
#
# COMPACT_ATOMS: atom_id res chain seq x y z
N MET A 1 4.08 16.46 11.08
CA MET A 1 3.03 16.79 12.07
C MET A 1 2.60 15.49 12.76
N PRO A 2 2.35 15.46 14.08
CA PRO A 2 1.80 14.27 14.72
C PRO A 2 0.37 14.01 14.22
N ARG A 3 0.01 12.73 14.02
CA ARG A 3 -1.35 12.31 13.63
C ARG A 3 -2.39 12.86 14.60
N THR A 4 -3.47 13.44 14.09
CA THR A 4 -4.69 13.67 14.88
C THR A 4 -5.40 12.34 15.14
N ASP A 5 -6.15 12.24 16.23
CA ASP A 5 -6.82 11.00 16.68
C ASP A 5 -7.77 10.39 15.61
N SER A 6 -8.22 11.22 14.66
CA SER A 6 -9.10 10.86 13.54
C SER A 6 -8.47 9.99 12.45
N HIS A 7 -7.13 9.88 12.38
CA HIS A 7 -6.41 9.16 11.32
C HIS A 7 -5.48 8.07 11.85
N ARG A 8 -5.69 7.61 13.09
CA ARG A 8 -4.80 6.67 13.78
C ARG A 8 -4.48 5.42 12.97
N HIS A 9 -5.43 4.93 12.16
CA HIS A 9 -5.28 3.70 11.39
C HIS A 9 -5.18 3.94 9.87
N ASP A 10 -5.37 5.18 9.42
CA ASP A 10 -5.35 5.55 8.01
C ASP A 10 -3.92 5.52 7.46
N ILE A 11 -3.79 5.27 6.16
CA ILE A 11 -2.50 5.27 5.47
C ILE A 11 -2.20 6.69 5.01
N GLN A 12 -1.10 7.27 5.50
CA GLN A 12 -0.65 8.59 5.07
C GLN A 12 -0.09 8.51 3.64
N ILE A 13 -0.56 9.38 2.74
CA ILE A 13 -0.10 9.45 1.34
C ILE A 13 0.39 10.85 0.95
N GLY A 14 0.59 11.72 1.93
CA GLY A 14 1.07 13.10 1.77
C GLY A 14 0.98 13.87 3.08
N GLU A 15 1.33 15.16 3.05
CA GLU A 15 1.33 16.00 4.26
C GLU A 15 -0.05 16.08 4.92
N ASP A 16 -1.10 16.29 4.11
CA ASP A 16 -2.50 16.40 4.55
C ASP A 16 -3.43 15.41 3.82
N ALA A 17 -2.90 14.29 3.33
CA ALA A 17 -3.64 13.32 2.53
C ALA A 17 -3.57 11.91 3.11
N TRP A 18 -4.73 11.27 3.22
CA TRP A 18 -4.92 9.99 3.90
C TRP A 18 -5.82 9.05 3.09
N ILE A 19 -5.51 7.76 3.13
CA ILE A 19 -6.40 6.69 2.68
C ILE A 19 -7.06 6.08 3.90
N ALA A 20 -8.40 6.12 3.93
CA ALA A 20 -9.19 5.62 5.04
C ALA A 20 -8.96 4.13 5.29
N HIS A 21 -8.72 3.79 6.56
CA HIS A 21 -8.79 2.43 7.05
C HIS A 21 -10.22 2.07 7.37
N LEU A 22 -10.80 1.16 6.58
CA LEU A 22 -12.17 0.74 6.78
C LEU A 22 -12.23 -0.36 7.83
N ASP A 23 -13.11 -0.19 8.82
CA ASP A 23 -13.27 -1.13 9.92
C ASP A 23 -13.66 -2.54 9.42
N VAL A 24 -12.89 -3.54 9.85
CA VAL A 24 -13.09 -4.95 9.54
C VAL A 24 -13.48 -5.79 10.76
N SER A 25 -13.80 -5.14 11.88
CA SER A 25 -14.17 -5.80 13.14
C SER A 25 -15.20 -6.91 12.92
N GLY A 26 -14.88 -8.13 13.38
CA GLY A 26 -15.72 -9.33 13.24
C GLY A 26 -15.59 -10.07 11.91
N ARG A 27 -14.80 -9.57 10.94
CA ARG A 27 -14.55 -10.21 9.64
C ARG A 27 -13.11 -10.70 9.46
N GLU A 28 -12.25 -10.52 10.46
CA GLU A 28 -10.82 -10.80 10.42
C GLU A 28 -10.52 -12.27 10.09
N HIS A 29 -11.38 -13.18 10.54
CA HIS A 29 -11.28 -14.62 10.24
C HIS A 29 -11.43 -14.97 8.75
N THR A 30 -11.89 -14.04 7.92
CA THR A 30 -12.01 -14.20 6.46
C THR A 30 -10.81 -13.62 5.69
N ALA A 31 -9.81 -13.10 6.40
CA ALA A 31 -8.67 -12.43 5.79
C ALA A 31 -7.88 -13.37 4.86
N VAL A 32 -7.62 -12.91 3.64
CA VAL A 32 -6.79 -13.61 2.66
C VAL A 32 -5.42 -12.94 2.55
N PRO A 33 -4.30 -13.70 2.57
CA PRO A 33 -2.98 -13.13 2.40
C PRO A 33 -2.79 -12.58 0.98
N ILE A 34 -2.15 -11.41 0.88
CA ILE A 34 -1.87 -10.75 -0.41
C ILE A 34 -0.37 -10.58 -0.70
N ASP A 35 0.52 -11.11 0.15
CA ASP A 35 1.97 -10.93 0.00
C ASP A 35 2.51 -11.45 -1.34
N ASP A 36 1.95 -12.53 -1.88
CA ASP A 36 2.29 -13.03 -3.22
C ASP A 36 1.96 -12.00 -4.31
N ALA A 37 0.86 -11.24 -4.17
CA ALA A 37 0.55 -10.13 -5.06
C ALA A 37 1.63 -9.06 -4.95
N LEU A 38 1.93 -8.63 -3.71
CA LEU A 38 2.88 -7.55 -3.42
C LEU A 38 4.30 -7.83 -3.93
N GLN A 39 4.73 -9.09 -3.97
CA GLN A 39 6.05 -9.48 -4.48
C GLN A 39 6.35 -8.98 -5.91
N ARG A 40 5.31 -8.75 -6.73
CA ARG A 40 5.44 -8.26 -8.11
C ARG A 40 6.08 -6.87 -8.22
N ALA A 41 6.05 -6.08 -7.15
CA ALA A 41 6.67 -4.76 -7.07
C ALA A 41 7.64 -4.65 -5.87
N SER A 42 8.32 -5.75 -5.52
CA SER A 42 9.22 -5.82 -4.36
C SER A 42 10.23 -4.66 -4.31
N ASP A 43 10.82 -4.31 -5.44
CA ASP A 43 11.82 -3.23 -5.51
C ASP A 43 11.22 -1.85 -5.19
N LEU A 44 9.97 -1.59 -5.58
CA LEU A 44 9.27 -0.36 -5.20
C LEU A 44 9.02 -0.35 -3.69
N TRP A 45 8.51 -1.45 -3.13
CA TRP A 45 8.24 -1.51 -1.70
C TRP A 45 9.52 -1.35 -0.88
N ASN A 46 10.64 -1.94 -1.31
CA ASN A 46 11.94 -1.78 -0.65
C ASN A 46 12.43 -0.32 -0.73
N ALA A 47 12.18 0.37 -1.85
CA ALA A 47 12.57 1.77 -2.03
C ALA A 47 11.71 2.76 -1.23
N LEU A 48 10.46 2.39 -0.91
CA LEU A 48 9.53 3.20 -0.13
C LEU A 48 9.65 2.95 1.38
N GLU A 49 10.22 1.82 1.80
CA GLU A 49 10.44 1.50 3.20
C GLU A 49 11.52 2.41 3.78
N THR A 50 11.18 3.08 4.87
CA THR A 50 12.04 4.04 5.57
C THR A 50 12.87 3.33 6.65
N LEU A 51 13.57 4.09 7.50
CA LEU A 51 14.44 3.53 8.53
C LEU A 51 13.68 2.80 9.66
N CYS A 52 12.35 2.91 9.74
CA CYS A 52 11.58 2.05 10.62
C CYS A 52 11.29 0.72 9.91
N ASP A 53 11.60 -0.40 10.55
CA ASP A 53 11.24 -1.72 10.04
C ASP A 53 9.71 -1.90 10.03
N ALA A 54 9.16 -2.45 8.94
CA ALA A 54 7.73 -2.75 8.83
C ALA A 54 7.23 -3.71 9.92
N GLY A 55 8.10 -4.53 10.51
CA GLY A 55 7.75 -5.35 11.68
C GLY A 55 7.33 -4.52 12.90
N CYS A 56 7.82 -3.27 13.01
CA CYS A 56 7.55 -2.37 14.14
C CYS A 56 6.52 -1.28 13.80
N CYS A 57 6.68 -0.59 12.67
CA CYS A 57 5.79 0.51 12.25
C CYS A 57 4.68 0.07 11.29
N GLY A 58 4.72 -1.17 10.80
CA GLY A 58 3.80 -1.67 9.79
C GLY A 58 3.71 -0.78 8.56
N VAL A 59 2.50 -0.46 8.14
CA VAL A 59 2.28 0.37 6.95
C VAL A 59 2.89 1.78 7.08
N ASP A 60 3.16 2.23 8.32
CA ASP A 60 3.80 3.52 8.60
C ASP A 60 5.32 3.50 8.42
N ALA A 61 5.91 2.32 8.23
CA ALA A 61 7.30 2.20 7.82
C ALA A 61 7.55 2.76 6.42
N PHE A 62 6.50 2.92 5.60
CA PHE A 62 6.61 3.29 4.20
C PHE A 62 6.23 4.76 3.97
N ASP A 63 6.99 5.43 3.10
CA ASP A 63 6.66 6.79 2.68
C ASP A 63 5.88 6.79 1.35
N PHE A 64 4.57 6.91 1.42
CA PHE A 64 3.70 6.95 0.25
C PHE A 64 3.46 8.37 -0.30
N ALA A 65 4.21 9.39 0.13
CA ALA A 65 4.09 10.72 -0.43
C ALA A 65 4.36 10.73 -1.94
N PRO A 66 3.70 11.60 -2.74
CA PRO A 66 3.80 11.55 -4.19
C PRO A 66 5.24 11.76 -4.69
N ASP A 67 6.02 12.60 -4.02
CA ASP A 67 7.44 12.83 -4.35
C ASP A 67 8.30 11.60 -4.08
N SER A 68 8.10 10.95 -2.93
CA SER A 68 8.81 9.72 -2.56
C SER A 68 8.49 8.57 -3.52
N VAL A 69 7.22 8.41 -3.91
CA VAL A 69 6.80 7.45 -4.93
C VAL A 69 7.44 7.74 -6.28
N ARG A 70 7.44 9.01 -6.73
CA ARG A 70 8.08 9.40 -8.00
C ARG A 70 9.58 9.18 -7.98
N GLN A 71 10.24 9.49 -6.86
CA GLN A 71 11.68 9.31 -6.67
C GLN A 71 12.06 7.82 -6.68
N ALA A 72 11.34 6.99 -5.94
CA ALA A 72 11.51 5.54 -5.96
C ALA A 72 11.28 4.96 -7.37
N ALA A 73 10.24 5.42 -8.08
CA ALA A 73 9.96 4.99 -9.44
C ALA A 73 10.98 5.48 -10.48
N ALA A 74 11.77 6.53 -10.19
CA ALA A 74 12.78 7.06 -11.11
C ALA A 74 14.01 6.14 -11.24
N THR A 75 14.25 5.27 -10.25
CA THR A 75 15.37 4.32 -10.25
C THR A 75 14.98 2.94 -10.80
N LEU A 76 13.70 2.74 -11.14
CA LEU A 76 13.12 1.47 -11.60
C LEU A 76 12.61 1.57 -13.04
N ASP A 77 12.38 0.42 -13.69
CA ASP A 77 11.69 0.39 -14.98
C ASP A 77 10.22 0.74 -14.78
N ARG A 78 9.86 1.99 -15.10
CA ARG A 78 8.49 2.53 -14.93
C ARG A 78 7.43 1.74 -15.69
N ARG A 79 7.76 1.17 -16.86
CA ARG A 79 6.80 0.40 -17.65
C ARG A 79 6.51 -0.93 -16.98
N GLN A 80 7.54 -1.62 -16.52
CA GLN A 80 7.39 -2.87 -15.77
C GLN A 80 6.67 -2.61 -14.43
N LEU A 81 7.02 -1.53 -13.74
CA LEU A 81 6.39 -1.15 -12.49
C LEU A 81 4.90 -0.83 -12.65
N ALA A 82 4.53 -0.05 -13.67
CA ALA A 82 3.13 0.25 -13.95
C ALA A 82 2.33 -1.03 -14.26
N ALA A 83 2.91 -1.95 -15.04
CA ALA A 83 2.29 -3.24 -15.34
C ALA A 83 2.14 -4.11 -14.08
N ALA A 84 3.16 -4.15 -13.21
CA ALA A 84 3.13 -4.88 -11.95
C ALA A 84 2.03 -4.33 -11.02
N LEU A 85 1.94 -2.99 -10.86
CA LEU A 85 0.90 -2.35 -10.07
C LEU A 85 -0.51 -2.64 -10.61
N HIS A 86 -0.68 -2.62 -11.93
CA HIS A 86 -1.95 -2.97 -12.55
C HIS A 86 -2.33 -4.44 -12.30
N ALA A 87 -1.39 -5.36 -12.47
CA ALA A 87 -1.61 -6.79 -12.22
C ALA A 87 -1.93 -7.08 -10.74
N MET A 88 -1.25 -6.40 -9.81
CA MET A 88 -1.55 -6.49 -8.38
C MET A 88 -2.97 -6.00 -8.08
N HIS A 89 -3.37 -4.85 -8.65
CA HIS A 89 -4.71 -4.31 -8.49
C HIS A 89 -5.77 -5.32 -8.96
N GLN A 90 -5.64 -5.85 -10.17
CA GLN A 90 -6.56 -6.86 -10.71
C GLN A 90 -6.62 -8.13 -9.87
N THR A 91 -5.46 -8.63 -9.41
CA THR A 91 -5.36 -9.83 -8.57
C THR A 91 -6.13 -9.65 -7.27
N ILE A 92 -5.92 -8.52 -6.59
CA ILE A 92 -6.56 -8.23 -5.32
C ILE A 92 -8.05 -7.95 -5.54
N GLU A 93 -8.41 -7.15 -6.53
CA GLU A 93 -9.80 -6.82 -6.88
C GLU A 93 -10.65 -8.08 -7.10
N ALA A 94 -10.11 -9.08 -7.82
CA ALA A 94 -10.78 -10.35 -8.11
C ALA A 94 -11.00 -11.26 -6.90
N LEU A 95 -10.36 -11.00 -5.75
CA LEU A 95 -10.57 -11.81 -4.55
C LEU A 95 -12.04 -11.74 -4.09
N PRO A 96 -12.70 -12.88 -3.80
CA PRO A 96 -14.10 -12.90 -3.37
C PRO A 96 -14.30 -12.49 -1.90
N VAL A 97 -13.26 -11.94 -1.26
CA VAL A 97 -13.28 -11.48 0.13
C VAL A 97 -13.14 -9.97 0.22
N SER A 98 -13.56 -9.43 1.36
CA SER A 98 -13.43 -8.01 1.68
C SER A 98 -12.27 -7.69 2.61
N VAL A 99 -11.71 -8.69 3.30
CA VAL A 99 -10.60 -8.51 4.25
C VAL A 99 -9.34 -9.16 3.69
N VAL A 100 -8.22 -8.45 3.78
CA VAL A 100 -6.90 -8.91 3.33
C VAL A 100 -5.87 -8.72 4.43
N VAL A 101 -4.82 -9.53 4.38
CA VAL A 101 -3.69 -9.44 5.31
C VAL A 101 -2.37 -9.44 4.54
N SER A 102 -1.39 -8.68 5.02
CA SER A 102 -0.02 -8.69 4.50
C SER A 102 0.97 -8.70 5.65
N GLN A 103 1.91 -9.65 5.59
CA GLN A 103 3.06 -9.65 6.49
C GLN A 103 4.04 -8.52 6.11
N ARG A 104 4.25 -8.30 4.81
CA ARG A 104 5.17 -7.26 4.33
C ARG A 104 4.78 -5.86 4.79
N LEU A 105 3.49 -5.55 4.79
CA LEU A 105 2.97 -4.26 5.25
C LEU A 105 2.59 -4.28 6.74
N ASN A 106 2.71 -5.43 7.43
CA ASN A 106 2.16 -5.69 8.76
C ASN A 106 0.74 -5.10 8.90
N PHE A 107 -0.13 -5.48 7.98
CA PHE A 107 -1.43 -4.87 7.76
C PHE A 107 -2.51 -5.93 7.73
N VAL A 108 -3.63 -5.66 8.41
CA VAL A 108 -4.91 -6.34 8.21
C VAL A 108 -5.97 -5.27 8.01
N GLY A 109 -6.83 -5.43 7.01
CA GLY A 109 -7.86 -4.43 6.74
C GLY A 109 -8.68 -4.71 5.51
N ASP A 110 -9.54 -3.76 5.15
CA ASP A 110 -10.43 -3.91 4.01
C ASP A 110 -9.64 -3.83 2.70
N LYS A 111 -9.95 -4.73 1.77
CA LYS A 111 -9.38 -4.77 0.42
C LYS A 111 -9.42 -3.40 -0.27
N ARG A 112 -10.49 -2.62 -0.06
CA ARG A 112 -10.64 -1.30 -0.68
C ARG A 112 -9.56 -0.31 -0.25
N THR A 113 -9.08 -0.40 1.00
CA THR A 113 -7.95 0.41 1.48
C THR A 113 -6.67 0.08 0.69
N VAL A 114 -6.39 -1.20 0.45
CA VAL A 114 -5.24 -1.64 -0.36
C VAL A 114 -5.40 -1.23 -1.83
N LEU A 115 -6.59 -1.39 -2.41
CA LEU A 115 -6.84 -0.97 -3.81
C LEU A 115 -6.66 0.54 -3.98
N ALA A 116 -7.10 1.35 -3.02
CA ALA A 116 -6.87 2.79 -3.02
C ALA A 116 -5.37 3.13 -2.97
N LEU A 117 -4.59 2.41 -2.16
CA LEU A 117 -3.13 2.56 -2.11
C LEU A 117 -2.49 2.21 -3.46
N LEU A 118 -2.86 1.07 -4.07
CA LEU A 118 -2.33 0.68 -5.37
C LEU A 118 -2.69 1.67 -6.48
N ALA A 119 -3.89 2.23 -6.46
CA ALA A 119 -4.31 3.27 -7.40
C ALA A 119 -3.50 4.57 -7.21
N HIS A 120 -3.22 4.94 -5.96
CA HIS A 120 -2.35 6.07 -5.63
C HIS A 120 -0.93 5.87 -6.17
N LEU A 121 -0.32 4.72 -5.89
CA LEU A 121 1.01 4.37 -6.41
C LEU A 121 1.01 4.39 -7.94
N HIS A 122 0.03 3.74 -8.57
CA HIS A 122 -0.07 3.67 -10.03
C HIS A 122 -0.11 5.06 -10.67
N ARG A 123 -0.88 6.00 -10.10
CA ARG A 123 -0.96 7.39 -10.56
C ARG A 123 0.40 8.10 -10.55
N HIS A 124 1.23 7.82 -9.56
CA HIS A 124 2.49 8.53 -9.35
C HIS A 124 3.72 7.83 -9.94
N VAL A 125 3.59 6.61 -10.46
CA VAL A 125 4.65 5.96 -11.25
C VAL A 125 4.54 6.21 -12.75
N GLN A 126 3.36 6.64 -13.24
CA GLN A 126 3.16 6.90 -14.66
C GLN A 126 4.04 8.08 -15.12
N PRO A 127 4.69 7.99 -16.30
CA PRO A 127 5.41 9.12 -16.86
C PRO A 127 4.40 10.23 -17.21
N THR A 128 4.58 11.41 -16.60
CA THR A 128 3.99 12.68 -17.05
C THR A 128 4.32 12.99 -18.50
#